data_AF-A0A821L3B1-F1
#
_entry.id   AF-A0A821L3B1-F1
#
_cell.length_a   1.000
_cell.length_b   1.000
_cell.length_c   1.000
_cell.angle_alpha   90.00
_cell.angle_beta   90.00
_cell.angle_gamma   90.00
#
_symmetry.space_group_name_H-M   'P 1'
#
loop_
_entity.id
_entity.type
_entity.pdbx_description
1 polymer ?
#
loop_
_entity_poly.entity_id
_entity_poly.type
_entity_poly.pdbx_seq_one_letter_code
_entity_poly.pdbx_strand_id
1 'polypeptide(L)'
;LQLYTIHATYSSHVLPVVYILLPGKKQRLYKEMFQQIKNLIPNFDPPNIMIDYERATINEIKQHFPSSNFSGCFFHLCQNVYRAVIRFGLKTVCSENEDFAKQIRSLPALAVLPVPDVFPIFDEIKAQFPAEGEPVLKYFEEYYIGVKGRLSRPRKAAKFDILLWNVNDNTIQGQHRKNNAVEG
;
A
#
# COMPACT_ATOMS: atom_id res chain seq x y z
N LEU A 1 2.76 10.95 19.81
CA LEU A 1 1.34 11.23 19.51
C LEU A 1 1.10 11.02 18.01
N GLN A 2 -0.02 10.44 17.63
CA GLN A 2 -0.46 10.22 16.25
C GLN A 2 -1.96 10.46 16.18
N LEU A 3 -2.42 11.27 15.24
CA LEU A 3 -3.83 11.33 14.87
C LEU A 3 -4.11 10.20 13.89
N TYR A 4 -5.10 9.36 14.20
CA TYR A 4 -5.58 8.28 13.36
C TYR A 4 -7.03 8.57 12.98
N THR A 5 -7.37 8.46 11.70
CA THR A 5 -8.71 8.75 11.20
C THR A 5 -9.28 7.57 10.45
N ILE A 6 -10.57 7.30 10.64
CA ILE A 6 -11.32 6.32 9.87
C ILE A 6 -12.30 7.08 9.00
N HIS A 7 -12.30 6.72 7.72
CA HIS A 7 -13.12 7.35 6.70
C HIS A 7 -14.09 6.33 6.13
N ALA A 8 -15.33 6.74 5.92
CA ALA A 8 -16.35 5.92 5.28
C ALA A 8 -16.72 6.52 3.93
N THR A 9 -17.02 5.66 2.97
CA THR A 9 -17.60 6.08 1.69
C THR A 9 -19.11 6.04 1.79
N TYR A 10 -19.77 7.16 1.54
CA TYR A 10 -21.23 7.28 1.48
C TYR A 10 -21.62 8.08 0.25
N SER A 11 -22.47 7.52 -0.62
CA SER A 11 -22.92 8.15 -1.86
C SER A 11 -21.78 8.72 -2.73
N SER A 12 -20.69 7.95 -2.87
CA SER A 12 -19.45 8.35 -3.59
C SER A 12 -18.63 9.47 -2.95
N HIS A 13 -19.00 9.92 -1.75
CA HIS A 13 -18.22 10.86 -0.94
C HIS A 13 -17.47 10.12 0.14
N VAL A 14 -16.22 10.50 0.36
CA VAL A 14 -15.42 9.95 1.46
C VAL A 14 -15.45 10.95 2.61
N LEU A 15 -16.00 10.53 3.76
CA LEU A 15 -16.20 11.36 4.93
C LEU A 15 -15.37 10.81 6.10
N PRO A 16 -14.66 11.66 6.87
CA PRO A 16 -14.10 11.23 8.13
C PRO A 16 -15.24 10.93 9.12
N VAL A 17 -15.24 9.73 9.68
CA VAL A 17 -16.29 9.28 10.61
C VAL A 17 -15.77 9.01 12.02
N VAL A 18 -14.47 8.76 12.19
CA VAL A 18 -13.85 8.58 13.50
C VAL A 18 -12.49 9.26 13.54
N TYR A 19 -12.22 9.97 14.63
CA TYR A 19 -10.91 10.55 14.94
C TYR A 19 -10.41 9.95 16.25
N ILE A 20 -9.18 9.43 16.24
CA ILE A 20 -8.55 8.80 17.41
C ILE A 20 -7.17 9.43 17.63
N LEU A 21 -6.89 9.82 18.87
CA LEU A 21 -5.58 10.31 19.25
C LEU A 21 -4.78 9.21 19.95
N LEU A 22 -3.78 8.66 19.26
CA LEU A 22 -2.93 7.60 19.79
C LEU A 22 -1.64 8.16 20.39
N PRO A 23 -1.16 7.63 21.53
CA PRO A 23 0.10 8.09 22.13
C PRO A 23 1.34 7.70 21.29
N GLY A 24 1.22 6.69 20.40
CA GLY A 24 2.28 6.28 19.47
C GLY A 24 1.83 5.18 18.50
N LYS A 25 2.78 4.59 17.76
CA LYS A 25 2.53 3.64 16.66
C LYS A 25 2.80 2.16 17.01
N LYS A 26 2.70 1.79 18.30
CA LYS A 26 2.97 0.41 18.75
C LYS A 26 1.76 -0.46 18.45
N GLN A 27 1.97 -1.70 18.02
CA GLN A 27 0.90 -2.65 17.69
C GLN A 27 -0.17 -2.78 18.79
N ARG A 28 0.24 -2.83 20.07
CA ARG A 28 -0.71 -2.88 21.21
C ARG A 28 -1.71 -1.71 21.24
N LEU A 29 -1.31 -0.52 20.77
CA LEU A 29 -2.16 0.66 20.77
C LEU A 29 -3.22 0.57 19.67
N TYR A 30 -2.87 0.00 18.52
CA TYR A 30 -3.86 -0.31 17.47
C TYR A 30 -4.83 -1.39 17.91
N LYS A 31 -4.36 -2.42 18.64
CA LYS A 31 -5.22 -3.44 19.23
C LYS A 31 -6.27 -2.83 20.17
N GLU A 32 -5.82 -2.01 21.13
CA GLU A 32 -6.70 -1.31 22.06
C GLU A 32 -7.68 -0.40 21.31
N MET A 33 -7.21 0.35 20.31
CA MET A 33 -8.06 1.21 19.48
C MET A 33 -9.18 0.43 18.78
N PHE A 34 -8.88 -0.66 18.08
CA PHE A 34 -9.91 -1.44 17.37
C PHE A 34 -10.86 -2.14 18.33
N GLN A 35 -10.39 -2.59 19.48
CA GLN A 35 -11.25 -3.12 20.52
C GLN A 35 -12.22 -2.05 21.04
N GLN A 36 -11.77 -0.81 21.27
CA GLN A 36 -12.65 0.28 21.69
C GLN A 36 -13.69 0.63 20.62
N ILE A 37 -13.31 0.64 19.34
CA ILE A 37 -14.26 0.85 18.24
C ILE A 37 -15.36 -0.20 18.26
N LYS A 38 -15.01 -1.49 18.42
CA LYS A 38 -16.00 -2.56 18.54
C LYS A 38 -16.86 -2.45 19.79
N ASN A 39 -16.32 -1.97 20.91
CA ASN A 39 -17.11 -1.77 22.11
C ASN A 39 -18.14 -0.64 21.93
N LEU A 40 -17.75 0.44 21.24
CA LEU A 40 -18.62 1.59 20.96
C LEU A 40 -19.67 1.28 19.88
N ILE A 41 -19.31 0.45 18.90
CA ILE A 41 -20.18 0.07 17.79
C ILE A 41 -20.12 -1.47 17.63
N PRO A 42 -20.86 -2.23 18.46
CA PRO A 42 -20.76 -3.69 18.50
C PRO A 42 -20.96 -4.41 17.17
N ASN A 43 -21.82 -3.86 16.31
CA ASN A 43 -22.15 -4.43 15.01
C ASN A 43 -21.34 -3.81 13.86
N PHE A 44 -20.25 -3.10 14.15
CA PHE A 44 -19.38 -2.55 13.12
C PHE A 44 -18.59 -3.68 12.44
N ASP A 45 -19.02 -4.06 11.25
CA ASP A 45 -18.36 -5.07 10.41
C ASP A 45 -18.38 -4.61 8.95
N PRO A 46 -17.47 -3.70 8.56
CA PRO A 46 -17.46 -3.16 7.20
C PRO A 46 -17.05 -4.26 6.20
N PRO A 47 -17.77 -4.43 5.07
CA PRO A 47 -17.48 -5.51 4.13
C PRO A 47 -16.15 -5.32 3.38
N ASN A 48 -15.70 -4.06 3.22
CA ASN A 48 -14.46 -3.70 2.55
C ASN A 48 -13.69 -2.70 3.41
N ILE A 49 -12.41 -2.95 3.63
CA ILE A 49 -11.52 -2.06 4.36
C ILE A 49 -10.31 -1.77 3.47
N MET A 50 -10.13 -0.49 3.14
CA MET A 50 -8.90 0.00 2.53
C MET A 50 -7.92 0.43 3.63
N ILE A 51 -6.68 -0.08 3.60
CA ILE A 51 -5.69 0.13 4.66
C ILE A 51 -4.40 0.73 4.08
N ASP A 52 -3.72 1.49 4.92
CA ASP A 52 -2.35 1.92 4.70
C ASP A 52 -1.35 0.77 4.90
N TYR A 53 -0.15 0.93 4.34
CA TYR A 53 0.93 -0.08 4.40
C TYR A 53 1.67 -0.09 5.76
N GLU A 54 0.93 -0.12 6.86
CA GLU A 54 1.48 -0.25 8.22
C GLU A 54 1.22 -1.65 8.77
N ARG A 55 2.30 -2.45 8.91
CA ARG A 55 2.19 -3.87 9.30
C ARG A 55 1.46 -4.08 10.63
N ALA A 56 1.72 -3.21 11.61
CA ALA A 56 1.07 -3.29 12.91
C ALA A 56 -0.44 -3.10 12.79
N THR A 57 -0.87 -2.10 12.02
CA THR A 57 -2.29 -1.81 11.75
C THR A 57 -2.95 -2.93 10.96
N ILE A 58 -2.31 -3.42 9.89
CA ILE A 58 -2.83 -4.53 9.07
C ILE A 58 -3.07 -5.78 9.92
N ASN A 59 -2.11 -6.13 10.79
CA ASN A 59 -2.23 -7.29 11.67
C ASN A 59 -3.44 -7.17 12.60
N GLU A 60 -3.61 -6.01 13.23
CA GLU A 60 -4.72 -5.81 14.17
C GLU A 60 -6.07 -5.71 13.47
N ILE A 61 -6.15 -5.00 12.34
CA ILE A 61 -7.38 -4.91 11.54
C ILE A 61 -7.85 -6.31 11.11
N LYS A 62 -6.95 -7.17 10.60
CA LYS A 62 -7.31 -8.53 10.18
C LYS A 62 -7.83 -9.39 11.33
N GLN A 63 -7.30 -9.19 12.54
CA GLN A 63 -7.78 -9.90 13.74
C GLN A 63 -9.16 -9.41 14.19
N HIS A 64 -9.42 -8.12 14.08
CA HIS A 64 -10.70 -7.55 14.52
C HIS A 64 -11.78 -7.70 13.45
N PHE A 65 -11.46 -7.63 12.17
CA PHE A 65 -12.45 -7.68 11.08
C PHE A 65 -12.16 -8.84 10.10
N PRO A 66 -12.15 -10.10 10.58
CA PRO A 66 -11.74 -11.24 9.76
C PRO A 66 -12.64 -11.52 8.54
N SER A 67 -13.89 -11.04 8.59
CA SER A 67 -14.87 -11.20 7.51
C SER A 67 -14.73 -10.15 6.39
N SER A 68 -13.95 -9.09 6.60
CA SER A 68 -13.80 -8.00 5.64
C SER A 68 -12.86 -8.37 4.49
N ASN A 69 -13.15 -7.84 3.31
CA ASN A 69 -12.19 -7.81 2.22
C ASN A 69 -11.18 -6.67 2.46
N PHE A 70 -9.90 -6.96 2.21
CA PHE A 70 -8.81 -6.03 2.46
C PHE A 70 -8.12 -5.60 1.18
N SER A 71 -7.97 -4.29 1.00
CA SER A 71 -7.16 -3.71 -0.07
C SER A 71 -6.22 -2.64 0.46
N GLY A 72 -5.03 -2.56 -0.12
CA GLY A 72 -4.08 -1.49 0.11
C GLY A 72 -4.46 -0.26 -0.70
N CYS A 73 -4.26 0.93 -0.13
CA CYS A 73 -4.52 2.16 -0.88
C CYS A 73 -3.47 2.41 -1.96
N PHE A 74 -3.88 2.55 -3.22
CA PHE A 74 -2.96 2.83 -4.34
C PHE A 74 -2.24 4.18 -4.20
N PHE A 75 -2.91 5.19 -3.63
CA PHE A 75 -2.28 6.47 -3.33
C PHE A 75 -1.12 6.29 -2.34
N HIS A 76 -1.34 5.56 -1.25
CA HIS A 76 -0.28 5.27 -0.27
C HIS A 76 0.84 4.40 -0.85
N LEU A 77 0.56 3.53 -1.82
CA LEU A 77 1.60 2.81 -2.57
C LEU A 77 2.50 3.79 -3.34
N CYS A 78 1.89 4.70 -4.12
CA CYS A 78 2.61 5.76 -4.83
C CYS A 78 3.42 6.64 -3.87
N GLN A 79 2.81 7.02 -2.74
CA GLN A 79 3.45 7.86 -1.73
C GLN A 79 4.65 7.14 -1.08
N ASN A 80 4.55 5.84 -0.84
CA ASN A 80 5.65 5.04 -0.31
C ASN A 80 6.84 4.99 -1.28
N VAL A 81 6.58 4.81 -2.58
CA VAL A 81 7.63 4.88 -3.61
C VAL A 81 8.25 6.28 -3.66
N TYR A 82 7.45 7.33 -3.63
CA TYR A 82 7.95 8.71 -3.61
C TYR A 82 8.78 9.02 -2.34
N ARG A 83 8.37 8.52 -1.17
CA ARG A 83 9.16 8.62 0.06
C ARG A 83 10.49 7.87 -0.05
N ALA A 84 10.53 6.73 -0.75
CA ALA A 84 11.77 6.03 -1.03
C ALA A 84 12.70 6.86 -1.94
N VAL A 85 12.16 7.49 -2.99
CA VAL A 85 12.91 8.42 -3.85
C VAL A 85 13.56 9.53 -3.04
N ILE A 86 12.79 10.20 -2.15
CA ILE A 86 13.32 11.25 -1.28
C ILE A 86 14.39 10.70 -0.34
N ARG A 87 14.11 9.56 0.32
CA ARG A 87 15.02 8.92 1.28
C ARG A 87 16.38 8.60 0.65
N PHE A 88 16.40 8.22 -0.61
CA PHE A 88 17.63 7.89 -1.35
C PHE A 88 18.22 9.06 -2.12
N GLY A 89 17.72 10.30 -1.92
CA GLY A 89 18.30 11.50 -2.52
C GLY A 89 18.01 11.68 -4.02
N LEU A 90 17.04 10.94 -4.58
CA LEU A 90 16.76 10.90 -6.02
C LEU A 90 15.70 11.93 -6.46
N LYS A 91 15.27 12.82 -5.57
CA LYS A 91 14.23 13.81 -5.87
C LYS A 91 14.61 14.71 -7.05
N THR A 92 15.84 15.24 -7.04
CA THR A 92 16.34 16.13 -8.09
C THR A 92 16.49 15.41 -9.43
N VAL A 93 17.00 14.17 -9.41
CA VAL A 93 17.11 13.34 -10.63
C VAL A 93 15.73 13.12 -11.26
N CYS A 94 14.72 12.79 -10.44
CA CYS A 94 13.34 12.65 -10.92
C CYS A 94 12.73 13.95 -11.47
N SER A 95 13.17 15.13 -11.01
CA SER A 95 12.67 16.41 -11.55
C SER A 95 13.37 16.85 -12.83
N GLU A 96 14.61 16.44 -13.03
CA GLU A 96 15.45 16.86 -14.16
C GLU A 96 15.46 15.84 -15.31
N ASN A 97 15.17 14.57 -15.03
CA ASN A 97 15.15 13.48 -15.99
C ASN A 97 13.77 12.79 -16.03
N GLU A 98 12.98 13.10 -17.06
CA GLU A 98 11.63 12.56 -17.21
C GLU A 98 11.61 11.05 -17.41
N ASP A 99 12.58 10.49 -18.14
CA ASP A 99 12.66 9.06 -18.41
C ASP A 99 13.00 8.27 -17.14
N PHE A 100 13.92 8.78 -16.32
CA PHE A 100 14.16 8.25 -14.98
C PHE A 100 12.89 8.29 -14.13
N ALA A 101 12.16 9.41 -14.16
CA ALA A 101 10.92 9.55 -13.43
C ALA A 101 9.82 8.57 -13.92
N LYS A 102 9.77 8.28 -15.23
CA LYS A 102 8.89 7.24 -15.79
C LYS A 102 9.27 5.85 -15.28
N GLN A 103 10.55 5.52 -15.21
CA GLN A 103 11.01 4.24 -14.64
C GLN A 103 10.64 4.12 -13.15
N ILE A 104 10.74 5.18 -12.37
CA ILE A 104 10.28 5.16 -10.97
C ILE A 104 8.75 4.97 -10.88
N ARG A 105 7.99 5.64 -11.75
CA ARG A 105 6.52 5.53 -11.79
C ARG A 105 6.02 4.19 -12.34
N SER A 106 6.83 3.45 -13.10
CA SER A 106 6.45 2.12 -13.58
C SER A 106 6.31 1.11 -12.42
N LEU A 107 7.06 1.30 -11.33
CA LEU A 107 6.99 0.42 -10.15
C LEU A 107 5.58 0.36 -9.54
N PRO A 108 4.97 1.46 -9.04
CA PRO A 108 3.60 1.40 -8.53
C PRO A 108 2.59 1.07 -9.65
N ALA A 109 2.87 1.39 -10.91
CA ALA A 109 1.97 1.05 -12.02
C ALA A 109 1.78 -0.48 -12.21
N LEU A 110 2.69 -1.31 -11.69
CA LEU A 110 2.49 -2.76 -11.65
C LEU A 110 1.19 -3.17 -10.93
N ALA A 111 0.68 -2.33 -10.02
CA ALA A 111 -0.54 -2.61 -9.28
C ALA A 111 -1.79 -2.68 -10.17
N VAL A 112 -1.76 -2.07 -11.36
CA VAL A 112 -2.90 -2.07 -12.28
C VAL A 112 -2.85 -3.20 -13.30
N LEU A 113 -1.82 -4.04 -13.27
CA LEU A 113 -1.68 -5.19 -14.18
C LEU A 113 -2.41 -6.42 -13.64
N PRO A 114 -2.88 -7.33 -14.50
CA PRO A 114 -3.30 -8.65 -14.07
C PRO A 114 -2.21 -9.32 -13.24
N VAL A 115 -2.58 -9.94 -12.11
CA VAL A 115 -1.63 -10.58 -11.19
C VAL A 115 -0.62 -11.52 -11.87
N PRO A 116 -1.02 -12.36 -12.87
CA PRO A 116 -0.07 -13.22 -13.58
C PRO A 116 1.07 -12.45 -14.30
N ASP A 117 0.80 -11.22 -14.72
CA ASP A 117 1.73 -10.41 -15.53
C ASP A 117 2.68 -9.56 -14.68
N VAL A 118 2.38 -9.38 -13.38
CA VAL A 118 3.15 -8.52 -12.48
C VAL A 118 4.61 -8.95 -12.35
N PHE A 119 4.86 -10.25 -12.11
CA PHE A 119 6.22 -10.73 -11.92
C PHE A 119 7.06 -10.73 -13.20
N PRO A 120 6.57 -11.24 -14.35
CA PRO A 120 7.28 -11.13 -15.62
C PRO A 120 7.63 -9.68 -15.98
N ILE A 121 6.68 -8.76 -15.90
CA ILE A 121 6.90 -7.35 -16.27
C ILE A 121 7.85 -6.67 -15.28
N PHE A 122 7.78 -6.99 -13.98
CA PHE A 122 8.76 -6.49 -13.02
C PHE A 122 10.19 -6.94 -13.38
N ASP A 123 10.38 -8.19 -13.82
CA ASP A 123 11.70 -8.68 -14.21
C ASP A 123 12.24 -7.96 -15.46
N GLU A 124 11.38 -7.61 -16.42
CA GLU A 124 11.72 -6.79 -17.59
C GLU A 124 12.11 -5.36 -17.20
N ILE A 125 11.31 -4.72 -16.34
CA ILE A 125 11.62 -3.38 -15.80
C ILE A 125 12.97 -3.42 -15.07
N LYS A 126 13.20 -4.44 -14.25
CA LYS A 126 14.45 -4.63 -13.49
C LYS A 126 15.67 -4.75 -14.39
N ALA A 127 15.56 -5.46 -15.51
CA ALA A 127 16.67 -5.64 -16.45
C ALA A 127 17.15 -4.34 -17.11
N GLN A 128 16.25 -3.35 -17.22
CA GLN A 128 16.52 -2.06 -17.85
C GLN A 128 16.54 -0.89 -16.84
N PHE A 129 16.45 -1.20 -15.54
CA PHE A 129 16.32 -0.17 -14.52
C PHE A 129 17.63 0.63 -14.39
N PRO A 130 17.58 1.97 -14.33
CA PRO A 130 18.78 2.78 -14.20
C PRO A 130 19.51 2.46 -12.90
N ALA A 131 20.84 2.33 -12.98
CA ALA A 131 21.67 1.93 -11.84
C ALA A 131 21.53 2.90 -10.64
N GLU A 132 21.32 4.20 -10.89
CA GLU A 132 21.09 5.18 -9.82
C GLU A 132 19.77 4.92 -9.06
N GLY A 133 18.79 4.28 -9.70
CA GLY A 133 17.47 3.94 -9.13
C GLY A 133 17.45 2.63 -8.34
N GLU A 134 18.53 1.85 -8.36
CA GLU A 134 18.63 0.54 -7.71
C GLU A 134 18.16 0.52 -6.24
N PRO A 135 18.43 1.53 -5.39
CA PRO A 135 17.91 1.55 -4.02
C PRO A 135 16.37 1.56 -3.94
N VAL A 136 15.70 2.27 -4.85
CA VAL A 136 14.23 2.31 -4.92
C VAL A 136 13.69 0.98 -5.46
N LEU A 137 14.35 0.41 -6.47
CA LEU A 137 13.98 -0.89 -7.03
C LEU A 137 14.07 -1.99 -5.98
N LYS A 138 15.16 -2.05 -5.21
CA LYS A 138 15.33 -3.02 -4.10
C LYS A 138 14.30 -2.83 -3.01
N TYR A 139 14.01 -1.58 -2.65
CA TYR A 139 12.93 -1.28 -1.70
C TYR A 139 11.59 -1.82 -2.20
N PHE A 140 11.25 -1.58 -3.47
CA PHE A 140 10.00 -2.05 -4.05
C PHE A 140 9.96 -3.58 -4.13
N GLU A 141 11.07 -4.20 -4.53
CA GLU A 141 11.22 -5.65 -4.60
C GLU A 141 11.02 -6.31 -3.24
N GLU A 142 11.64 -5.78 -2.18
CA GLU A 142 11.50 -6.34 -0.82
C GLU A 142 10.05 -6.20 -0.29
N TYR A 143 9.40 -5.07 -0.55
CA TYR A 143 8.12 -4.74 0.08
C TYR A 143 6.92 -5.30 -0.66
N TYR A 144 6.95 -5.37 -2.00
CA TYR A 144 5.75 -5.64 -2.81
C TYR A 144 5.89 -6.84 -3.75
N ILE A 145 7.11 -7.16 -4.23
CA ILE A 145 7.33 -8.24 -5.19
C ILE A 145 7.81 -9.53 -4.51
N GLY A 146 8.73 -9.42 -3.58
CA GLY A 146 9.51 -10.52 -3.01
C GLY A 146 10.82 -10.76 -3.80
N VAL A 147 11.87 -11.23 -3.11
CA VAL A 147 13.19 -11.43 -3.73
C VAL A 147 13.27 -12.83 -4.35
N LYS A 148 13.64 -12.96 -5.63
CA LYS A 148 13.83 -14.28 -6.26
C LYS A 148 14.88 -15.08 -5.48
N GLY A 149 14.56 -16.36 -5.21
CA GLY A 149 15.55 -17.30 -4.70
C GLY A 149 16.66 -17.54 -5.73
N ARG A 150 17.86 -17.92 -5.28
CA ARG A 150 18.87 -18.48 -6.18
C ARG A 150 18.44 -19.90 -6.59
N LEU A 151 18.61 -20.28 -7.86
CA LEU A 151 18.27 -21.60 -8.42
C LEU A 151 16.76 -21.91 -8.32
N SER A 152 16.38 -23.18 -8.15
CA SER A 152 15.00 -23.68 -8.02
C SER A 152 14.29 -23.26 -6.72
N ARG A 153 14.82 -22.29 -5.96
CA ARG A 153 14.23 -21.85 -4.70
C ARG A 153 13.08 -20.89 -4.96
N PRO A 154 11.93 -21.04 -4.27
CA PRO A 154 10.82 -20.12 -4.41
C PRO A 154 11.22 -18.69 -4.02
N ARG A 155 10.52 -17.71 -4.61
CA ARG A 155 10.68 -16.28 -4.27
C ARG A 155 10.46 -16.09 -2.76
N LYS A 156 11.38 -15.39 -2.09
CA LYS A 156 11.16 -14.94 -0.71
C LYS A 156 9.93 -14.05 -0.70
N ALA A 157 8.96 -14.35 0.16
CA ALA A 157 7.72 -13.57 0.25
C ALA A 157 8.00 -12.07 0.47
N ALA A 158 7.24 -11.24 -0.24
CA ALA A 158 7.20 -9.80 -0.03
C ALA A 158 6.68 -9.47 1.36
N LYS A 159 6.95 -8.25 1.83
CA LYS A 159 6.37 -7.76 3.09
C LYS A 159 4.86 -7.59 3.02
N PHE A 160 4.34 -7.25 1.84
CA PHE A 160 2.92 -7.12 1.56
C PHE A 160 2.52 -8.07 0.43
N ASP A 161 1.47 -8.84 0.66
CA ASP A 161 0.93 -9.78 -0.32
C ASP A 161 0.47 -9.06 -1.60
N ILE A 162 0.68 -9.67 -2.77
CA ILE A 162 0.28 -9.09 -4.06
C ILE A 162 -1.21 -8.79 -4.12
N LEU A 163 -2.05 -9.63 -3.52
CA LEU A 163 -3.49 -9.43 -3.47
C LEU A 163 -3.90 -8.24 -2.58
N LEU A 164 -3.00 -7.79 -1.70
CA LEU A 164 -3.25 -6.58 -0.91
C LEU A 164 -3.06 -5.32 -1.76
N TRP A 165 -1.99 -5.22 -2.54
CA TRP A 165 -1.63 -3.95 -3.21
C TRP A 165 -1.99 -3.89 -4.69
N ASN A 166 -2.33 -5.01 -5.32
CA ASN A 166 -2.85 -5.04 -6.68
C ASN A 166 -4.28 -4.49 -6.71
N VAL A 167 -4.55 -3.59 -7.65
CA VAL A 167 -5.82 -2.89 -7.83
C VAL A 167 -6.40 -3.09 -9.23
N ASN A 168 -5.95 -4.12 -9.98
CA ASN A 168 -6.41 -4.40 -11.33
C ASN A 168 -7.93 -4.70 -11.35
N ASP A 169 -8.41 -5.56 -10.45
CA ASP A 169 -9.84 -5.87 -10.37
C ASP A 169 -10.67 -4.62 -10.01
N ASN A 170 -10.20 -3.82 -9.04
CA ASN A 170 -10.83 -2.54 -8.69
C ASN A 170 -10.82 -1.56 -9.86
N THR A 171 -9.77 -1.61 -10.68
CA THR A 171 -9.58 -0.77 -11.87
C THR A 171 -10.60 -1.12 -12.96
N ILE A 172 -10.80 -2.42 -13.20
CA ILE A 172 -11.75 -2.93 -14.19
C ILE A 172 -13.20 -2.72 -13.72
N GLN A 173 -13.47 -2.90 -12.43
CA GLN A 173 -14.82 -2.77 -11.85
C GLN A 173 -15.24 -1.32 -11.54
N GLY A 174 -14.41 -0.32 -11.84
CA GLY A 174 -14.73 1.08 -11.57
C GLY A 174 -14.85 1.44 -10.08
N GLN A 175 -14.36 0.58 -9.18
CA GLN A 175 -14.35 0.85 -7.74
C GLN A 175 -13.31 1.93 -7.42
N HIS A 176 -13.56 2.74 -6.38
CA HIS A 176 -12.72 3.88 -6.02
C HIS A 176 -11.25 3.46 -5.85
N ARG A 177 -10.39 3.91 -6.76
CA ARG A 177 -8.94 3.64 -6.75
C ARG A 177 -8.18 4.53 -5.76
N LYS A 178 -8.81 5.60 -5.26
CA LYS A 178 -8.19 6.66 -4.45
C LYS A 178 -9.23 7.29 -3.50
N ASN A 179 -8.79 7.66 -2.30
CA ASN A 179 -9.53 8.53 -1.38
C ASN A 179 -9.20 10.01 -1.65
N ASN A 180 -9.16 10.45 -2.91
CA ASN A 180 -8.77 11.82 -3.31
C ASN A 180 -9.53 12.94 -2.55
N ALA A 181 -10.72 12.67 -2.00
CA ALA A 181 -11.51 13.63 -1.23
C ALA A 181 -11.00 13.85 0.22
N VAL A 182 -10.04 13.05 0.67
CA VAL A 182 -9.57 12.98 2.07
C VAL A 182 -8.07 13.23 2.21
N GLU A 183 -7.33 13.13 1.11
CA GLU A 183 -5.88 13.12 1.12
C GLU A 183 -5.35 14.54 0.88
N GLY A 184 -4.95 15.20 1.98
CA GLY A 184 -4.15 16.44 2.01
C GLY A 184 -2.69 16.18 2.32
#